data_AF-A0A838G3X0-F1
#
_entry.id   AF-A0A838G3X0-F1
#
_cell.length_a   1.000
_cell.length_b   1.000
_cell.length_c   1.000
_cell.angle_alpha   90.00
_cell.angle_beta   90.00
_cell.angle_gamma   90.00
#
_symmetry.space_group_name_H-M   'P 1'
#
loop_
_entity.id
_entity.type
_entity.pdbx_description
1 polymer ?
#
loop_
_entity_poly.entity_id
_entity_poly.type
_entity_poly.pdbx_seq_one_letter_code
_entity_poly.pdbx_strand_id
1 'polypeptide(L)'
;MPDDDRQWVIDAAKNVPGVLDAYHLVDPGTGNGMSIAFFDDDVDVTEVKGAIGQKAEEIGWSDVPRPAPKSGTFYRVIRRG
;
A
#
# COMPACT_ATOMS: atom_id res chain seq x y z
N MET A 1 -4.09 -14.82 8.09
CA MET A 1 -2.94 -15.40 8.80
C MET A 1 -2.37 -14.31 9.68
N PRO A 2 -1.93 -14.60 10.92
CA PRO A 2 -1.56 -13.56 11.89
C PRO A 2 -0.31 -12.75 11.53
N ASP A 3 0.50 -13.18 10.56
CA ASP A 3 1.78 -12.56 10.23
C ASP A 3 1.89 -12.17 8.74
N ASP A 4 0.77 -11.78 8.10
CA ASP A 4 0.80 -11.16 6.77
C ASP A 4 1.34 -9.72 6.90
N ASP A 5 2.57 -9.62 7.42
CA ASP A 5 3.25 -8.37 7.73
C ASP A 5 3.56 -7.70 6.39
N ARG A 6 2.59 -6.92 5.90
CA ARG A 6 2.71 -6.14 4.67
C ARG A 6 3.60 -4.93 4.85
N GLN A 7 4.54 -5.00 5.79
CA GLN A 7 5.62 -4.03 5.96
C GLN A 7 6.37 -3.82 4.63
N TRP A 8 6.55 -4.86 3.82
CA TRP A 8 7.16 -4.71 2.50
C TRP A 8 6.36 -3.79 1.55
N VAL A 9 5.02 -3.70 1.69
CA VAL A 9 4.18 -2.78 0.91
C VAL A 9 4.44 -1.34 1.34
N ILE A 10 4.59 -1.12 2.65
CA ILE A 10 4.95 0.18 3.23
C ILE A 10 6.33 0.58 2.72
N ASP A 11 7.31 -0.31 2.81
CA ASP A 11 8.68 -0.04 2.40
C ASP A 11 8.78 0.25 0.89
N ALA A 12 8.05 -0.53 0.07
CA ALA A 12 7.99 -0.31 -1.38
C ALA A 12 7.37 1.05 -1.73
N ALA A 13 6.27 1.42 -1.06
CA ALA A 13 5.64 2.73 -1.28
C ALA A 13 6.56 3.88 -0.85
N LYS A 14 7.23 3.76 0.30
CA LYS A 14 8.12 4.81 0.84
C LYS A 14 9.40 5.02 0.02
N ASN A 15 9.71 4.13 -0.92
CA ASN A 15 10.80 4.34 -1.87
C ASN A 15 10.44 5.31 -3.02
N VAL A 16 9.16 5.65 -3.19
CA VAL A 16 8.72 6.63 -4.21
C VAL A 16 8.88 8.04 -3.65
N PRO A 17 9.63 8.94 -4.32
CA PRO A 17 9.74 10.33 -3.91
C PRO A 17 8.37 11.01 -3.77
N GLY A 18 8.18 11.77 -2.70
CA GLY A 18 6.91 12.44 -2.39
C GLY A 18 5.93 11.58 -1.58
N VAL A 19 6.22 10.30 -1.33
CA VAL A 19 5.48 9.51 -0.32
C VAL A 19 5.95 9.94 1.07
N LEU A 20 5.03 10.52 1.83
CA LEU A 20 5.28 11.08 3.16
C LEU A 20 5.27 10.00 4.24
N ASP A 21 4.26 9.12 4.19
CA ASP A 21 4.16 8.00 5.11
C ASP A 21 3.22 6.91 4.60
N ALA A 22 3.32 5.71 5.16
CA ALA A 22 2.40 4.62 4.84
C ALA A 22 2.16 3.70 6.04
N TYR A 23 0.96 3.15 6.10
CA TYR A 23 0.45 2.33 7.19
C TYR A 23 -0.25 1.09 6.63
N HIS A 24 -0.18 -0.01 7.36
CA HIS A 24 -1.00 -1.20 7.11
C HIS A 24 -1.87 -1.47 8.33
N LEU A 25 -3.19 -1.39 8.14
CA LEU A 25 -4.18 -1.64 9.17
C LEU A 25 -4.74 -3.05 9.00
N VAL A 26 -4.82 -3.81 10.08
CA VAL A 26 -5.40 -5.16 10.08
C VAL A 26 -6.57 -5.20 11.07
N ASP A 27 -7.73 -5.68 10.61
CA ASP A 27 -8.85 -5.99 11.48
C ASP A 27 -8.57 -7.30 12.24
N PRO A 28 -8.45 -7.27 13.59
CA PRO A 28 -8.12 -8.45 14.37
C PRO A 28 -9.23 -9.50 14.38
N GLY A 29 -10.49 -9.12 14.12
CA GLY A 29 -11.63 -10.05 14.12
C GLY A 29 -11.75 -10.84 12.81
N THR A 30 -11.36 -10.24 11.68
CA THR A 30 -11.52 -10.85 10.34
C THR A 30 -10.21 -11.15 9.64
N GLY A 31 -9.10 -10.56 10.07
CA GLY A 31 -7.81 -10.62 9.40
C GLY A 31 -7.76 -9.81 8.08
N ASN A 32 -8.76 -8.98 7.80
CA ASN A 32 -8.75 -8.12 6.62
C ASN A 32 -7.72 -6.99 6.79
N GLY A 33 -6.88 -6.80 5.77
CA GLY A 33 -5.85 -5.76 5.74
C GLY A 33 -6.20 -4.60 4.81
N MET A 34 -5.84 -3.38 5.18
CA MET A 34 -5.94 -2.17 4.37
C MET A 34 -4.64 -1.38 4.47
N SER A 35 -4.01 -1.10 3.31
CA SER A 35 -2.85 -0.21 3.25
C SER A 35 -3.28 1.22 2.92
N ILE A 36 -2.68 2.19 3.61
CA ILE A 36 -2.90 3.63 3.42
C ILE A 36 -1.54 4.28 3.19
N ALA A 37 -1.42 5.16 2.20
CA ALA A 37 -0.23 5.98 1.99
C ALA A 37 -0.64 7.45 1.88
N PHE A 38 0.18 8.32 2.46
CA PHE A 38 0.14 9.76 2.31
C PHE A 38 1.26 10.19 1.37
N PHE A 39 0.95 11.06 0.42
CA PHE A 39 1.91 11.56 -0.55
C PHE A 39 1.55 12.99 -0.93
N ASP A 40 2.54 13.71 -1.46
CA ASP A 40 2.36 15.05 -2.01
C ASP A 40 1.40 15.05 -3.21
N ASP A 41 0.74 16.19 -3.46
CA ASP A 41 -0.34 16.30 -4.45
C ASP A 41 0.08 15.98 -5.90
N ASP A 42 1.37 16.08 -6.22
CA ASP A 42 1.95 15.90 -7.55
C ASP A 42 2.52 14.49 -7.79
N VAL A 43 2.47 13.61 -6.80
CA VAL A 43 2.91 12.21 -6.94
C VAL A 43 2.00 11.44 -7.89
N ASP A 44 2.59 10.82 -8.91
CA ASP A 44 1.87 9.89 -9.78
C ASP A 44 1.64 8.57 -9.05
N VAL A 45 0.37 8.28 -8.77
CA VAL A 45 0.01 7.07 -8.04
C VAL A 45 0.26 5.79 -8.85
N THR A 46 0.42 5.88 -10.17
CA THR A 46 0.84 4.72 -10.97
C THR A 46 2.27 4.31 -10.65
N GLU A 47 3.15 5.23 -10.28
CA GLU A 47 4.51 4.93 -9.83
C GLU A 47 4.50 4.21 -8.47
N VAL A 48 3.67 4.67 -7.53
CA VAL A 48 3.49 4.00 -6.22
C VAL A 48 2.99 2.57 -6.40
N LYS A 49 1.98 2.38 -7.26
CA LYS A 49 1.49 1.03 -7.61
C LYS A 49 2.55 0.19 -8.29
N GLY A 50 3.35 0.79 -9.18
CA GLY A 50 4.44 0.14 -9.88
C GLY A 50 5.51 -0.36 -8.92
N ALA A 51 5.95 0.48 -7.97
CA ALA A 51 6.94 0.11 -6.96
C ALA A 51 6.47 -1.06 -6.09
N ILE A 52 5.21 -1.05 -5.66
CA ILE A 52 4.60 -2.16 -4.91
C ILE A 52 4.52 -3.41 -5.78
N GLY A 53 4.08 -3.30 -7.04
CA GLY A 53 3.98 -4.42 -7.98
C GLY A 53 5.33 -5.08 -8.24
N GLN A 54 6.36 -4.28 -8.53
CA GLN A 54 7.73 -4.75 -8.69
C GLN A 54 8.21 -5.47 -7.43
N LYS A 55 7.99 -4.89 -6.25
CA LYS A 55 8.41 -5.53 -5.00
C LYS A 55 7.69 -6.87 -4.77
N ALA A 56 6.42 -6.94 -5.13
CA ALA A 56 5.63 -8.16 -5.06
C ALA A 56 6.23 -9.27 -5.95
N GLU A 57 6.64 -8.93 -7.17
CA GLU A 57 7.31 -9.87 -8.08
C GLU A 57 8.66 -10.33 -7.51
N GLU A 58 9.48 -9.39 -7.02
CA GLU A 58 10.81 -9.70 -6.46
C GLU A 58 10.78 -10.70 -5.30
N ILE A 59 9.75 -10.63 -4.45
CA ILE A 59 9.63 -11.51 -3.28
C ILE A 59 8.79 -12.78 -3.56
N GLY A 60 8.38 -13.00 -4.81
CA GLY A 60 7.51 -14.13 -5.17
C GLY A 60 6.11 -14.02 -4.55
N TRP A 61 5.66 -12.81 -4.21
CA TRP A 61 4.34 -12.60 -3.60
C TRP A 61 3.20 -13.06 -4.52
N SER A 62 3.39 -12.99 -5.83
CA SER A 62 2.37 -13.42 -6.79
C SER A 62 2.40 -14.94 -7.06
N ASP A 63 3.38 -15.68 -6.54
CA ASP A 63 3.58 -17.10 -6.85
C ASP A 63 2.56 -18.02 -6.15
N VAL A 64 1.93 -17.53 -5.08
CA VAL A 64 0.84 -18.23 -4.40
C VAL A 64 -0.46 -17.45 -4.60
N PRO A 65 -1.55 -18.10 -5.04
CA PRO A 65 -2.84 -17.46 -5.18
C PRO A 65 -3.29 -16.81 -3.86
N ARG A 66 -3.51 -15.49 -3.90
CA ARG A 66 -4.00 -14.70 -2.78
C ARG A 66 -5.25 -13.91 -3.21
N PRO A 67 -6.17 -13.61 -2.28
CA PRO A 67 -7.28 -12.73 -2.60
C PRO A 67 -6.77 -11.39 -3.13
N ALA A 68 -7.29 -10.99 -4.29
CA ALA A 68 -7.02 -9.66 -4.82
C ALA A 68 -7.57 -8.57 -3.87
N PRO A 69 -6.96 -7.38 -3.84
CA PRO A 69 -7.55 -6.23 -3.16
C PRO A 69 -8.98 -5.99 -3.66
N LYS A 70 -9.93 -5.82 -2.74
CA LYS A 70 -11.34 -5.59 -3.11
C LYS A 70 -11.57 -4.21 -3.73
N SER A 71 -10.79 -3.21 -3.31
CA SER A 71 -10.92 -1.83 -3.77
C SER A 71 -9.65 -1.03 -3.49
N GLY A 72 -9.48 0.06 -4.23
CA GLY A 72 -8.51 1.11 -3.95
C GLY A 72 -9.13 2.47 -4.27
N THR A 73 -8.85 3.49 -3.46
CA THR A 73 -9.43 4.83 -3.60
C THR A 73 -8.41 5.89 -3.24
N PHE A 74 -8.45 7.02 -3.95
CA PHE A 74 -7.62 8.19 -3.70
C PHE A 74 -8.46 9.31 -3.10
N TYR A 75 -7.93 9.91 -2.04
CA TYR A 75 -8.55 11.02 -1.34
C TYR A 75 -7.61 12.21 -1.38
N ARG A 76 -8.16 13.40 -1.61
CA ARG A 76 -7.42 14.65 -1.44
C ARG A 76 -7.81 15.29 -0.11
N VAL A 77 -6.82 15.56 0.74
CA VAL A 77 -7.06 16.21 2.03
C VAL A 77 -7.30 17.70 1.79
N ILE A 78 -8.51 18.17 2.06
CA ILE A 78 -8.86 19.60 2.00
C ILE A 78 -8.77 20.19 3.41
N ARG A 79 -7.82 21.09 3.65
CA ARG A 79 -7.73 21.84 4.91
C ARG A 79 -8.56 23.10 4.79
N ARG A 80 -9.49 23.31 5.72
CA ARG A 80 -10.17 24.61 5.89
C ARG A 80 -9.28 25.48 6.78
N GLY A 81 -8.89 26.65 6.26
CA GLY A 81 -8.21 27.69 7.03
C GLY A 81 -9.14 28.43 7.97
#